data_AF-A0A1G3HIZ3-F1
#
_entry.id   AF-A0A1G3HIZ3-F1
#
_cell.length_a   1.000
_cell.length_b   1.000
_cell.length_c   1.000
_cell.angle_alpha   90.00
_cell.angle_beta   90.00
_cell.angle_gamma   90.00
#
_symmetry.space_group_name_H-M   'P 1'
#
loop_
_entity.id
_entity.type
_entity.pdbx_description
1 polymer ?
#
loop_
_entity_poly.entity_id
_entity_poly.type
_entity_poly.pdbx_seq_one_letter_code
_entity_poly.pdbx_strand_id
1 'polypeptide(L)' 'MAKADGTVDIRKIRVGAVQQRVAIVAEGLADGETVVTEGHLRLTPGARIKPTDAPEGKPGKPAGQSTDKPGAPAKPN' A
#
# COMPACT_ATOMS: atom_id res chain seq x y z
N MET A 1 1.67 -9.60 -5.03
CA MET A 1 1.63 -8.43 -5.91
C MET A 1 1.38 -8.87 -7.33
N ALA A 2 0.66 -8.07 -8.11
CA ALA A 2 0.47 -8.28 -9.53
C ALA A 2 1.64 -7.63 -10.28
N LYS A 3 2.32 -8.40 -11.14
CA LYS A 3 3.32 -7.88 -12.06
C LYS A 3 2.64 -7.23 -13.27
N ALA A 4 3.35 -6.31 -13.91
CA ALA A 4 2.97 -5.74 -15.20
C ALA A 4 2.73 -6.82 -16.27
N ASP A 5 3.40 -7.97 -16.14
CA ASP A 5 3.25 -9.14 -17.03
C ASP A 5 1.95 -9.95 -16.80
N GLY A 6 1.06 -9.48 -15.92
CA GLY A 6 -0.19 -10.16 -15.60
C GLY A 6 -0.02 -11.43 -14.75
N THR A 7 1.12 -11.58 -14.07
CA THR A 7 1.43 -12.70 -13.18
C THR A 7 1.49 -12.27 -11.72
N VAL A 8 1.29 -13.20 -10.78
CA VAL A 8 1.36 -12.92 -9.34
C VAL A 8 2.71 -13.30 -8.77
N ASP A 9 3.24 -12.44 -7.89
CA ASP A 9 4.43 -12.69 -7.08
C ASP A 9 4.12 -12.59 -5.58
N ILE A 10 4.81 -13.38 -4.76
CA ILE A 10 4.73 -13.31 -3.31
C ILE A 10 6.00 -12.65 -2.79
N ARG A 11 5.83 -11.46 -2.20
CA ARG A 11 6.91 -10.70 -1.57
C ARG A 11 6.54 -10.41 -0.12
N LYS A 12 7.51 -10.53 0.78
CA LYS A 12 7.36 -10.06 2.16
C LYS A 12 7.42 -8.53 2.19
N ILE A 13 6.42 -7.90 2.78
CA ILE A 13 6.34 -6.44 2.96
C ILE A 13 6.27 -6.12 4.45
N ARG A 14 6.70 -4.91 4.83
CA ARG A 14 6.51 -4.40 6.20
C ARG A 14 5.22 -3.58 6.23
N VAL A 15 4.24 -4.08 6.96
CA VAL A 15 2.99 -3.36 7.23
C VAL A 15 3.20 -2.52 8.50
N GLY A 16 2.83 -1.25 8.44
CA GLY A 16 2.84 -0.32 9.56
C GLY A 16 1.51 -0.34 10.31
N ALA A 17 1.00 0.85 10.65
CA ALA A 17 -0.28 0.97 11.33
C ALA A 17 -1.45 0.54 10.42
N VAL A 18 -2.38 -0.21 11.01
CA VAL A 18 -3.66 -0.55 10.39
C VAL A 18 -4.73 0.29 11.05
N GLN A 19 -5.43 1.12 10.28
CA GLN A 19 -6.52 1.97 10.77
C GLN A 19 -7.82 1.60 10.07
N GLN A 20 -8.78 1.12 10.86
CA GLN A 20 -10.12 0.71 10.40
C GLN A 20 -10.07 -0.32 9.26
N ARG A 21 -10.16 0.14 8.00
CA ARG A 21 -10.14 -0.67 6.78
C ARG A 21 -8.95 -0.38 5.87
N VAL A 22 -7.94 0.33 6.38
CA VAL A 22 -6.75 0.74 5.64
C VAL A 22 -5.51 0.23 6.35
N ALA A 23 -4.66 -0.49 5.64
CA ALA A 23 -3.34 -0.89 6.12
C ALA A 23 -2.27 0.00 5.47
N ILE A 24 -1.45 0.67 6.29
CA ILE A 24 -0.32 1.44 5.79
C ILE A 24 0.82 0.48 5.50
N VAL A 25 1.35 0.50 4.27
CA VAL A 25 2.56 -0.25 3.91
C VAL A 25 3.77 0.63 4.17
N ALA A 26 4.62 0.21 5.11
CA ALA A 26 5.81 0.97 5.50
C ALA A 26 6.97 0.73 4.53
N GLU A 27 7.18 -0.52 4.09
CA GLU A 27 8.26 -0.89 3.16
C GLU A 27 7.88 -2.09 2.27
N GLY A 28 8.48 -2.14 1.09
CA GLY A 28 8.41 -3.29 0.19
C GLY A 28 7.33 -3.22 -0.90
N LEU A 29 6.62 -2.09 -1.01
CA LEU A 29 5.70 -1.76 -2.10
C LEU A 29 6.08 -0.39 -2.67
N ALA A 30 6.13 -0.27 -3.99
CA ALA A 30 6.41 1.00 -4.68
C ALA A 30 5.12 1.68 -5.17
N ASP A 31 5.19 2.99 -5.38
CA ASP A 31 4.08 3.75 -5.97
C ASP A 31 3.73 3.21 -7.37
N GLY A 32 2.44 2.98 -7.61
CA GLY A 32 1.94 2.40 -8.87
C GLY A 32 1.99 0.87 -8.95
N GLU A 33 2.47 0.16 -7.91
CA GLU A 33 2.37 -1.30 -7.86
C GLU A 33 0.96 -1.77 -7.47
N THR A 34 0.45 -2.76 -8.19
CA THR A 34 -0.88 -3.34 -7.94
C THR A 34 -0.80 -4.50 -6.95
N VAL A 35 -1.59 -4.42 -5.88
CA VAL A 35 -1.73 -5.48 -4.88
C VAL A 35 -2.95 -6.35 -5.15
N VAL A 36 -2.87 -7.62 -4.75
CA VAL A 36 -3.99 -8.56 -4.85
C VAL A 36 -4.76 -8.50 -3.53
N THR A 37 -6.00 -8.02 -3.56
CA THR A 37 -6.88 -7.90 -2.39
C THR A 37 -7.83 -9.10 -2.25
N GLU A 38 -8.36 -9.59 -3.37
CA GLU A 38 -9.32 -10.70 -3.41
C GLU A 38 -8.74 -11.94 -4.08
N GLY A 39 -9.27 -13.12 -3.71
CA GLY A 39 -8.89 -14.38 -4.36
C GLY A 39 -7.47 -14.89 -4.05
N HIS A 40 -6.74 -14.26 -3.12
CA HIS A 40 -5.33 -14.59 -2.83
C HIS A 40 -5.09 -16.04 -2.36
N LEU A 41 -6.08 -16.70 -1.74
CA LEU A 41 -5.99 -18.13 -1.35
C LEU A 41 -5.96 -19.09 -2.54
N ARG A 42 -6.49 -18.67 -3.70
CA ARG A 42 -6.59 -19.51 -4.91
C ARG A 42 -5.43 -19.30 -5.88
N LEU A 43 -4.52 -18.37 -5.57
CA LEU A 43 -3.44 -17.97 -6.45
C LEU A 43 -2.12 -18.61 -5.99
N THR A 44 -1.39 -19.15 -6.95
CA THR A 44 -0.01 -19.61 -6.77
C THR A 44 0.97 -18.58 -7.35
N PRO A 45 2.23 -18.54 -6.88
CA PRO A 45 3.26 -17.75 -7.52
C PRO A 45 3.36 -18.10 -9.02
N GLY A 46 3.37 -17.08 -9.89
CA GLY A 46 3.37 -17.25 -11.34
C GLY A 46 2.01 -17.49 -11.98
N ALA A 47 0.92 -17.56 -11.19
CA ALA A 47 -0.43 -17.64 -11.74
C ALA A 47 -0.77 -16.38 -12.54
N ARG A 48 -1.41 -16.56 -13.70
CA ARG A 48 -1.95 -15.43 -14.48
C ARG A 48 -3.19 -14.88 -13.82
N ILE A 49 -3.25 -13.56 -13.73
CA ILE A 49 -4.42 -12.84 -13.21
C ILE A 49 -4.89 -11.81 -14.23
N LYS A 50 -6.16 -11.46 -14.14
CA LYS A 50 -6.74 -10.33 -14.85
C LYS A 50 -7.08 -9.27 -13.80
N PRO A 51 -6.31 -8.17 -13.69
CA PRO A 51 -6.64 -7.09 -12.80
C PRO A 51 -8.01 -6.53 -13.17
N THR A 52 -8.89 -6.39 -12.18
CA THR A 52 -10.12 -5.62 -12.29
C THR A 52 -9.92 -4.32 -11.54
N ASP A 53 -10.60 -3.25 -11.97
CA ASP A 53 -10.70 -2.05 -11.15
C ASP A 53 -11.24 -2.42 -9.76
N ALA A 54 -10.58 -1.91 -8.73
CA ALA A 54 -11.06 -2.09 -7.38
C ALA A 54 -12.42 -1.38 -7.25
N PRO A 55 -13.40 -1.97 -6.54
CA PRO A 55 -14.65 -1.28 -6.26
C PRO A 55 -14.33 0.06 -5.62
N GLU A 56 -14.92 1.14 -6.13
CA GLU A 56 -14.64 2.55 -5.82
C GLU A 56 -14.58 2.85 -4.31
N GLY A 57 -13.43 2.55 -3.72
CA GLY A 57 -13.01 2.98 -2.40
C GLY A 57 -11.79 3.84 -2.63
N LYS A 58 -12.00 5.16 -2.59
CA LYS A 58 -11.01 6.23 -2.83
C LYS A 58 -9.56 5.75 -2.67
N PRO A 59 -8.68 5.96 -3.67
CA PRO A 59 -7.26 5.68 -3.54
C PRO A 59 -6.77 6.33 -2.25
N GLY A 60 -6.18 5.54 -1.36
CA GLY A 60 -5.53 6.04 -0.16
C GLY A 60 -4.44 7.01 -0.61
N LYS A 61 -4.74 8.31 -0.57
CA LYS A 61 -3.78 9.37 -0.84
C LYS A 61 -2.57 9.09 0.05
N PRO A 62 -1.34 9.00 -0.49
CA PRO A 62 -0.16 8.80 0.34
C PRO A 62 -0.06 9.98 1.32
N ALA A 63 -0.47 9.75 2.56
CA ALA A 63 -0.27 10.67 3.67
C ALA A 63 1.17 10.49 4.13
N GLY A 64 2.09 11.03 3.33
CA GLY A 64 3.53 10.83 3.49
C GLY A 64 4.34 12.00 2.95
N GLN A 65 3.84 13.23 3.11
CA GLN A 65 4.63 14.45 3.05
C GLN A 65 4.14 15.39 4.15
N SER A 66 4.23 14.93 5.40
CA SER A 66 4.40 15.84 6.52
C SER A 66 5.89 16.09 6.62
N THR A 67 6.38 17.16 6.00
CA THR A 67 7.67 17.74 6.37
C THR A 67 7.52 18.23 7.81
N ASP A 68 7.92 17.38 8.77
CA ASP A 68 8.23 17.77 10.12
C ASP A 68 9.26 18.90 10.08
N LYS A 69 8.82 20.14 10.32
CA LYS A 69 9.71 21.22 10.73
C LYS A 69 9.77 21.15 12.27
N PRO A 70 10.93 20.83 12.87
CA PRO A 70 11.08 20.73 14.32
C PRO A 70 10.80 22.06 15.02
N GLY A 71 10.21 21.98 16.20
CA GLY A 71 9.68 23.11 16.96
C GLY A 71 10.66 24.24 17.26
N ALA A 72 10.10 25.45 17.38
CA ALA A 72 10.73 26.57 18.07
C ALA A 72 9.95 26.82 19.37
N PRO A 73 10.62 27.00 20.52
CA PRO A 73 10.02 26.96 21.85
C PRO A 73 9.25 28.24 22.17
N ALA A 74 8.26 28.09 23.05
CA ALA A 74 7.56 29.17 23.72
C ALA A 74 8.53 30.19 24.36
N LYS A 75 8.17 31.48 24.29
CA LYS A 75 8.66 32.50 25.22
C LYS A 75 7.46 33.31 25.72
N PRO A 76 7.31 33.52 27.05
CA PRO A 76 6.29 34.38 27.62
C PRO A 76 6.81 35.83 27.65
N ASN A 77 5.98 36.80 27.24
CA ASN A 77 5.85 38.10 27.90
C ASN A 77 4.56 38.78 27.43
#